data_AF-L8P0D9-F1
#
_entry.id   AF-L8P0D9-F1
#
_cell.length_a   1.000
_cell.length_b   1.000
_cell.length_c   1.000
_cell.angle_alpha   90.00
_cell.angle_beta   90.00
_cell.angle_gamma   90.00
#
_symmetry.space_group_name_H-M   'P 1'
#
loop_
_entity.id
_entity.type
_entity.pdbx_description
1 polymer ?
#
loop_
_entity_poly.entity_id
_entity_poly.type
_entity_poly.pdbx_seq_one_letter_code
_entity_poly.pdbx_strand_id
1 'polypeptide(L)' 'MSYISQTSQLLPGDLVLTGSPAGNGMHWGRLLRDGDVMEGSITGLGVQRTRCVAEEPGT' A
#
# COMPACT_ATOMS: atom_id res chain seq x y z
N MET A 1 4.31 -3.81 17.86
CA MET A 1 4.51 -5.27 17.79
C MET A 1 3.73 -6.04 18.84
N SER A 2 3.80 -5.66 20.12
CA SER A 2 3.13 -6.37 21.23
C SER A 2 1.62 -6.63 21.03
N TYR A 3 0.89 -5.76 20.32
CA TYR A 3 -0.55 -5.96 20.08
C TYR A 3 -0.85 -7.10 19.08
N ILE A 4 -0.21 -7.10 17.91
CA ILE A 4 -0.48 -8.11 16.87
C ILE A 4 0.01 -9.50 17.31
N SER A 5 1.11 -9.57 18.06
CA SER A 5 1.64 -10.85 18.55
C SER A 5 0.74 -11.56 19.58
N GLN A 6 -0.26 -10.87 20.13
CA GLN A 6 -1.24 -11.48 21.05
C GLN A 6 -2.34 -12.24 20.31
N THR A 7 -2.59 -11.89 19.04
CA THR A 7 -3.68 -12.46 18.24
C THR A 7 -3.18 -13.26 17.04
N SER A 8 -1.90 -13.11 16.65
CA SER A 8 -1.29 -13.83 15.53
C SER A 8 0.18 -14.10 15.78
N GLN A 9 0.65 -15.30 15.45
CA GLN A 9 2.06 -15.63 15.50
C GLN A 9 2.81 -14.91 14.38
N LEU A 10 3.87 -14.17 14.72
CA LEU A 10 4.76 -13.52 13.76
C LEU A 10 6.03 -14.35 13.58
N LEU A 11 6.42 -14.59 12.34
CA LEU A 11 7.59 -15.33 11.93
C LEU A 11 8.66 -14.39 11.33
N PRO A 12 9.95 -14.79 11.36
CA PRO A 12 10.99 -14.05 10.65
C PRO A 12 10.67 -13.92 9.17
N GLY A 13 10.68 -12.68 8.67
CA GLY A 13 10.31 -12.36 7.28
C GLY A 13 8.91 -11.76 7.13
N ASP A 14 8.07 -11.80 8.17
CA ASP A 14 6.75 -11.20 8.12
C ASP A 14 6.82 -9.66 8.01
N LEU A 15 5.93 -9.11 7.16
CA LEU A 15 5.80 -7.67 6.95
C LEU A 15 4.53 -7.14 7.63
N VAL A 16 4.71 -6.20 8.55
CA VAL A 16 3.60 -5.49 9.20
C VAL A 16 3.49 -4.09 8.61
N LEU A 17 2.38 -3.81 7.93
CA LEU A 17 2.07 -2.49 7.39
C LEU A 17 1.40 -1.65 8.48
N THR A 18 2.08 -0.63 8.98
CA THR A 18 1.69 0.12 10.18
C THR A 18 0.60 1.16 9.97
N GLY A 19 -0.07 1.13 8.81
CA GLY A 19 -1.09 2.10 8.42
C GLY A 19 -0.54 3.28 7.61
N SER A 20 -1.45 4.02 6.99
CA SER A 20 -1.18 5.20 6.18
C SER A 20 -1.70 6.47 6.85
N PRO A 21 -1.10 7.65 6.57
CA PRO A 21 -1.69 8.93 6.92
C PRO A 21 -3.05 9.16 6.25
N ALA A 22 -3.72 10.25 6.64
CA ALA A 22 -4.92 10.73 5.96
C ALA A 22 -4.60 11.15 4.51
N GLY A 23 -5.60 11.05 3.63
CA GLY A 23 -5.48 11.46 2.22
C GLY A 23 -5.66 10.35 1.19
N ASN A 24 -6.11 9.14 1.61
CA ASN A 24 -6.53 8.14 0.63
C ASN A 24 -7.68 8.68 -0.24
N GLY A 25 -7.71 8.25 -1.49
CA GLY A 25 -8.61 8.81 -2.51
C GLY A 25 -10.09 8.48 -2.31
N MET A 26 -10.43 7.45 -1.52
CA MET A 26 -11.82 7.04 -1.30
C MET A 26 -12.64 8.14 -0.63
N HIS A 27 -12.06 8.87 0.33
CA HIS A 27 -12.71 10.02 0.96
C HIS A 27 -13.09 11.12 -0.04
N TRP A 28 -12.38 11.20 -1.17
CA TRP A 28 -12.54 12.22 -2.21
C TRP A 28 -13.17 11.68 -3.49
N GLY A 29 -13.67 10.43 -3.50
CA GLY A 29 -14.22 9.80 -4.70
C GLY A 29 -13.20 9.62 -5.85
N ARG A 30 -11.90 9.64 -5.55
CA ARG A 30 -10.81 9.57 -6.53
C ARG A 30 -10.06 8.26 -6.39
N LEU A 31 -10.42 7.28 -7.21
CA LEU A 31 -9.72 6.00 -7.27
C LEU A 31 -8.67 5.98 -8.38
N LEU A 32 -7.78 4.99 -8.31
CA LEU A 32 -6.74 4.75 -9.31
C LEU A 32 -7.36 4.37 -10.65
N ARG A 33 -6.70 4.79 -11.72
CA ARG A 33 -7.09 4.53 -13.10
C ARG A 33 -5.93 3.88 -13.84
N ASP A 34 -6.24 3.27 -14.99
CA ASP A 34 -5.21 2.76 -15.88
C ASP A 34 -4.20 3.86 -16.25
N GLY A 35 -2.91 3.52 -16.22
CA GLY A 35 -1.83 4.44 -16.54
C GLY A 35 -1.43 5.40 -15.41
N ASP A 36 -2.18 5.47 -14.30
CA ASP A 36 -1.78 6.26 -13.14
C ASP A 36 -0.41 5.78 -12.61
N VAL A 37 0.36 6.70 -12.05
CA VAL A 37 1.61 6.39 -11.37
C VAL A 37 1.53 6.87 -9.93
N MET A 38 1.50 5.93 -9.00
CA MET A 38 1.59 6.21 -7.57
C MET A 38 3.06 6.32 -7.16
N GLU A 39 3.38 7.38 -6.42
CA GLU A 39 4.70 7.56 -5.81
C GLU A 39 4.54 7.76 -4.31
N GLY A 40 5.25 6.94 -3.53
CA GLY A 40 5.29 7.00 -2.08
C GLY A 40 6.73 7.10 -1.61
N SER A 41 6.99 7.92 -0.60
CA SER A 41 8.35 8.08 -0.06
C SER A 41 8.34 8.12 1.46
N ILE A 42 9.43 7.64 2.04
CA ILE A 42 9.74 7.80 3.45
C ILE A 42 11.19 8.28 3.54
N THR A 43 11.41 9.43 4.16
CA THR A 43 12.75 10.00 4.36
C THR A 43 13.66 8.95 5.01
N GLY A 44 14.81 8.66 4.37
CA GLY A 44 15.77 7.66 4.84
C GLY A 44 15.52 6.22 4.37
N LEU A 45 14.33 5.90 3.83
CA LEU A 45 14.03 4.59 3.23
C LEU A 45 13.95 4.63 1.71
N GLY A 46 13.72 5.81 1.13
CA GLY A 46 13.69 6.02 -0.32
C GLY A 46 12.29 6.23 -0.87
N VAL A 47 12.13 5.91 -2.15
CA VAL A 47 10.93 6.16 -2.95
C VAL A 47 10.48 4.88 -3.63
N GLN A 48 9.19 4.60 -3.57
CA GLN A 48 8.52 3.57 -4.34
C GLN A 48 7.66 4.23 -5.42
N ARG A 49 7.75 3.74 -6.65
CA ARG A 49 6.94 4.18 -7.78
C ARG A 49 6.24 2.97 -8.42
N THR A 50 4.92 3.01 -8.49
CA THR A 50 4.09 1.92 -8.99
C THR A 50 3.18 2.44 -10.10
N ARG A 51 3.29 1.86 -11.29
CA ARG A 51 2.38 2.15 -12.41
C ARG A 51 1.15 1.25 -12.29
N CYS A 52 -0.03 1.85 -12.28
CA CYS A 52 -1.30 1.16 -12.34
C CYS A 52 -1.55 0.71 -13.78
N VAL A 53 -1.93 -0.55 -13.94
CA VAL A 53 -2.31 -1.15 -15.22
C VAL A 53 -3.65 -1.82 -14.98
N ALA A 54 -4.65 -1.48 -15.79
CA ALA A 54 -5.93 -2.18 -15.74
C ALA A 54 -5.73 -3.64 -16.14
N GLU A 55 -6.44 -4.53 -15.46
CA GLU A 55 -6.50 -5.92 -15.88
C GLU A 55 -7.22 -5.98 -17.23
N GLU A 56 -6.58 -6.61 -18.22
CA GLU A 56 -7.24 -6.89 -19.50
C GLU A 56 -8.41 -7.84 -19.26
N PRO A 57 -9.61 -7.58 -19.82
CA PRO A 57 -10.71 -8.53 -19.75
C PRO A 57 -10.25 -9.87 -20.33
N GLY A 58 -10.16 -10.90 -19.50
CA GLY A 58 -9.68 -12.22 -19.92
C GLY A 58 -10.53 -12.80 -21.05
N THR A 59 -9.86 -13.35 -22.08
CA THR A 59 -10.42 -14.37 -22.98
C THR A 59 -10.82 -15.64 -22.25
#